data_AF-A0A8S3T9F7-F1
#
_entry.id   AF-A0A8S3T9F7-F1
#
_cell.length_a   1.000
_cell.length_b   1.000
_cell.length_c   1.000
_cell.angle_alpha   90.00
_cell.angle_beta   90.00
_cell.angle_gamma   90.00
#
_symmetry.space_group_name_H-M   'P 1'
#
loop_
_entity.id
_entity.type
_entity.pdbx_description
1 polymer ?
#
loop_
_entity_poly.entity_id
_entity_poly.type
_entity_poly.pdbx_seq_one_letter_code
_entity_poly.pdbx_strand_id
1 'polypeptide(L)'
;MSLRQYLIKQKTKSGELDNALDSLLPDPNVEKDAETAKTVTVANSSVKDVLQSPNRKRKRGEYSNYSSEQRAKIARYACEHGNTSAAKHFSKLLDKTINESTVRSMKKQYIDELNKTPEKKIVELSRSPKGRPKLLGKYDEEVVDYVKKLRATGAIVNKQILIACATGILEHKCRSMLQENGGHIALHRSWAESFLRRIGFVKRKGTKAARKVPANFDELRVEFLASVSKIISENNIPEELVMNFDQTNISIIHVRNNHQLVDYTSIDV
;
A
#
# COMPACT_ATOMS: atom_id res chain seq x y z
N MET A 1 -1.25 -13.38 -18.19
CA MET A 1 -2.12 -14.54 -18.46
C MET A 1 -1.23 -15.78 -18.50
N SER A 2 -1.59 -16.83 -17.77
CA SER A 2 -0.87 -18.12 -17.82
C SER A 2 -1.11 -18.79 -19.19
N LEU A 3 -0.13 -19.55 -19.70
CA LEU A 3 -0.25 -20.39 -20.91
C LEU A 3 -1.52 -21.26 -20.88
N ARG A 4 -1.91 -21.70 -19.67
CA ARG A 4 -3.14 -22.44 -19.41
C ARG A 4 -4.41 -21.64 -19.71
N GLN A 5 -4.41 -20.34 -19.40
CA GLN A 5 -5.54 -19.43 -19.67
C GLN A 5 -5.64 -19.06 -21.16
N TYR A 6 -4.53 -19.04 -21.88
CA TYR A 6 -4.49 -18.77 -23.32
C TYR A 6 -5.07 -19.94 -24.13
N LEU A 7 -4.71 -21.17 -23.77
CA LEU A 7 -5.21 -22.39 -24.43
C LEU A 7 -6.73 -22.60 -24.22
N ILE A 8 -7.25 -22.26 -23.04
CA ILE A 8 -8.68 -22.33 -22.74
C ILE A 8 -9.47 -21.31 -23.57
N LYS A 9 -8.89 -20.12 -23.82
CA LYS A 9 -9.56 -19.05 -24.59
C LYS A 9 -9.65 -19.38 -26.08
N GLN A 10 -8.65 -20.05 -26.64
CA GLN A 10 -8.61 -20.43 -28.06
C GLN A 10 -9.63 -21.52 -28.45
N LYS A 11 -10.09 -22.35 -27.51
CA LYS A 11 -11.04 -23.46 -27.75
C LYS A 11 -12.52 -23.10 -27.61
N THR A 12 -12.88 -21.81 -27.60
CA THR A 12 -14.26 -21.38 -27.34
C THR A 12 -15.17 -21.44 -28.58
N LYS A 13 -15.55 -22.67 -29.00
CA LYS A 13 -16.83 -22.95 -29.66
C LYS A 13 -17.63 -23.88 -28.73
N SER A 14 -18.84 -23.46 -28.38
CA SER A 14 -19.65 -23.89 -27.24
C SER A 14 -20.13 -25.35 -27.22
N GLY A 15 -19.64 -26.24 -28.11
CA GLY A 15 -19.96 -27.67 -28.12
C GLY A 15 -18.78 -28.60 -27.79
N GLU A 16 -17.54 -28.11 -27.74
CA GLU A 16 -16.34 -28.93 -27.46
C GLU A 16 -15.95 -28.98 -25.97
N LEU A 17 -16.61 -28.19 -25.12
CA LEU A 17 -16.27 -28.08 -23.69
C LEU A 17 -16.61 -29.33 -22.89
N ASP A 18 -17.76 -29.96 -23.14
CA ASP A 18 -18.21 -31.11 -22.36
C ASP A 18 -17.36 -32.35 -22.67
N ASN A 19 -17.05 -32.60 -23.95
CA ASN A 19 -16.19 -33.72 -24.38
C ASN A 19 -14.72 -33.56 -23.93
N ALA A 20 -14.19 -32.33 -23.91
CA ALA A 20 -12.80 -32.10 -23.49
C ALA A 20 -12.63 -32.14 -21.96
N LEU A 21 -13.66 -31.76 -21.19
CA LEU A 21 -13.64 -31.85 -19.73
C LEU A 21 -13.73 -33.31 -19.25
N ASP A 22 -14.49 -34.13 -19.96
CA ASP A 22 -14.65 -35.56 -19.66
C ASP A 22 -13.33 -36.32 -19.87
N SER A 23 -12.54 -35.98 -20.89
CA SER A 23 -11.21 -36.59 -21.10
C SER A 23 -10.14 -36.22 -20.05
N LEU A 24 -10.43 -35.27 -19.16
CA LEU A 24 -9.51 -34.78 -18.13
C LEU A 24 -9.84 -35.33 -16.74
N LEU A 25 -10.98 -36.01 -16.58
CA LEU A 25 -11.42 -36.59 -15.32
C LEU A 25 -11.10 -38.10 -15.28
N PRO A 26 -10.81 -38.67 -14.10
CA PRO A 26 -10.60 -40.11 -13.97
C PRO A 26 -11.84 -40.90 -14.41
N ASP A 27 -11.65 -41.91 -15.27
CA ASP A 27 -12.74 -42.76 -15.76
C ASP A 27 -13.22 -43.71 -14.65
N PRO A 28 -14.49 -43.62 -14.21
CA PRO A 28 -15.03 -44.48 -13.14
C PRO A 28 -15.03 -45.98 -13.49
N ASN A 29 -14.95 -46.32 -14.78
CA ASN A 29 -15.01 -47.69 -15.30
C ASN A 29 -13.67 -48.43 -15.26
N VAL A 30 -12.57 -47.74 -14.92
CA VAL A 30 -11.23 -48.34 -14.80
C VAL A 30 -10.98 -48.87 -13.37
N GLU A 31 -11.83 -48.50 -12.42
CA GLU A 31 -11.70 -48.86 -11.01
C GLU A 31 -12.12 -50.31 -10.75
N LYS A 32 -11.38 -50.99 -9.87
CA LYS A 32 -11.54 -52.43 -9.60
C LYS A 32 -12.77 -52.78 -8.75
N ASP A 33 -13.22 -51.83 -7.92
CA ASP A 33 -14.29 -52.03 -6.95
C ASP A 33 -15.48 -51.10 -7.24
N ALA A 34 -16.71 -51.61 -7.08
CA ALA A 34 -17.92 -50.85 -7.36
C ALA A 34 -18.10 -49.63 -6.44
N GLU A 35 -17.49 -49.65 -5.25
CA GLU A 35 -17.55 -48.57 -4.27
C GLU A 35 -16.59 -47.41 -4.60
N THR A 36 -15.41 -47.73 -5.12
CA THR A 36 -14.44 -46.72 -5.59
C THR A 36 -14.93 -46.06 -6.87
N ALA A 37 -15.53 -46.81 -7.79
CA ALA A 37 -16.16 -46.25 -9.00
C ALA A 37 -17.28 -45.23 -8.69
N LYS A 38 -18.13 -45.53 -7.69
CA LYS A 38 -19.15 -44.58 -7.20
C LYS A 38 -18.52 -43.34 -6.60
N THR A 39 -17.46 -43.49 -5.82
CA THR A 39 -16.73 -42.39 -5.20
C THR A 39 -16.11 -41.46 -6.26
N VAL A 40 -15.47 -42.03 -7.29
CA VAL A 40 -14.91 -41.28 -8.41
C VAL A 40 -15.99 -40.54 -9.19
N THR A 41 -17.16 -41.16 -9.40
CA THR A 41 -18.28 -40.52 -10.09
C THR A 41 -18.80 -39.28 -9.33
N VAL A 42 -18.94 -39.38 -8.01
CA VAL A 42 -19.37 -38.27 -7.14
C VAL A 42 -18.30 -37.17 -7.04
N ALA A 43 -17.03 -37.54 -7.02
CA ALA A 43 -15.92 -36.58 -7.04
C ALA A 43 -15.88 -35.82 -8.38
N ASN A 44 -16.04 -36.53 -9.49
CA ASN A 44 -16.05 -35.97 -10.83
C ASN A 44 -17.21 -34.98 -11.04
N SER A 45 -18.41 -35.29 -10.54
CA SER A 45 -19.53 -34.33 -10.61
C SER A 45 -19.23 -33.04 -9.83
N SER A 46 -18.68 -33.17 -8.62
CA SER A 46 -18.28 -32.02 -7.80
C SER A 46 -17.21 -31.16 -8.47
N VAL A 47 -16.25 -31.78 -9.16
CA VAL A 47 -15.21 -31.07 -9.92
C VAL A 47 -15.79 -30.39 -11.16
N LYS A 48 -16.70 -31.05 -11.89
CA LYS A 48 -17.41 -30.45 -13.03
C LYS A 48 -18.18 -29.20 -12.60
N ASP A 49 -18.88 -29.26 -11.47
CA ASP A 49 -19.63 -28.12 -10.94
C ASP A 49 -18.71 -26.92 -10.64
N VAL A 50 -17.53 -27.17 -10.07
CA VAL A 50 -16.55 -26.10 -9.79
C VAL A 50 -15.94 -25.52 -11.07
N LEU A 51 -15.66 -26.36 -12.06
CA LEU A 51 -15.06 -25.94 -13.33
C LEU A 51 -16.05 -25.21 -14.25
N GLN A 52 -17.31 -25.64 -14.25
CA GLN A 52 -18.39 -25.03 -15.03
C GLN A 52 -18.99 -23.82 -14.33
N SER A 53 -18.86 -23.70 -13.00
CA SER A 53 -19.33 -22.52 -12.28
C SER A 53 -18.58 -21.29 -12.80
N PRO A 54 -19.24 -20.37 -13.52
CA PRO A 54 -18.61 -19.13 -13.91
C PRO A 54 -18.26 -18.44 -12.59
N ASN A 55 -16.98 -18.15 -12.38
CA ASN A 55 -16.52 -17.42 -11.20
C ASN A 55 -17.15 -16.02 -11.23
N ARG A 56 -18.39 -15.92 -10.77
CA ARG A 56 -19.17 -14.70 -10.62
C ARG A 56 -18.56 -13.95 -9.44
N LYS A 57 -17.32 -13.48 -9.61
CA LYS A 57 -16.77 -12.42 -8.78
C LYS A 57 -17.68 -11.23 -9.01
N ARG A 58 -18.71 -11.11 -8.17
CA ARG A 58 -19.56 -9.93 -8.13
C ARG A 58 -18.62 -8.75 -8.03
N LYS A 59 -18.66 -7.86 -9.03
CA LYS A 59 -17.91 -6.62 -8.96
C LYS A 59 -18.36 -5.94 -7.67
N ARG A 60 -17.41 -5.69 -6.78
CA ARG A 60 -17.66 -5.06 -5.48
C ARG A 60 -18.34 -3.73 -5.77
N GLY A 61 -19.53 -3.52 -5.20
CA GLY A 61 -20.29 -2.29 -5.39
C GLY A 61 -19.51 -1.07 -4.90
N GLU A 62 -19.97 0.11 -5.33
CA GLU A 62 -19.37 1.38 -4.92
C GLU A 62 -19.55 1.62 -3.42
N TYR A 63 -18.48 2.09 -2.77
CA TYR A 63 -18.51 2.40 -1.34
C TYR A 63 -19.21 3.74 -1.12
N SER A 64 -20.32 3.72 -0.40
CA SER A 64 -20.93 4.97 0.09
C SER A 64 -20.03 5.66 1.11
N ASN A 65 -19.56 6.86 0.76
CA ASN A 65 -18.81 7.74 1.66
C ASN A 65 -19.78 8.72 2.33
N TYR A 66 -19.85 8.64 3.66
CA TYR A 66 -20.65 9.51 4.51
C TYR A 66 -19.70 10.40 5.31
N SER A 67 -20.00 11.69 5.42
CA SER A 67 -19.23 12.62 6.25
C SER A 67 -19.31 12.29 7.74
N SER A 68 -18.39 12.80 8.56
CA SER A 68 -18.41 12.61 10.02
C SER A 68 -19.74 13.07 10.62
N GLU A 69 -20.26 14.22 10.18
CA GLU A 69 -21.55 14.75 10.61
C GLU A 69 -22.74 13.89 10.19
N GLN A 70 -22.77 13.43 8.93
CA GLN A 70 -23.85 12.57 8.43
C GLN A 70 -23.93 11.29 9.25
N ARG A 71 -22.77 10.72 9.61
CA ARG A 71 -22.67 9.50 10.42
C ARG A 71 -23.21 9.73 11.83
N ALA A 72 -22.90 10.87 12.45
CA ALA A 72 -23.45 11.24 13.76
C ALA A 72 -24.97 11.42 13.71
N LYS A 73 -25.50 12.11 12.68
CA LYS A 73 -26.96 12.30 12.49
C LYS A 73 -27.68 10.96 12.30
N ILE A 74 -27.15 10.07 11.47
CA ILE A 74 -27.70 8.72 11.23
C ILE A 74 -27.68 7.91 12.53
N ALA A 75 -26.57 7.93 13.25
CA ALA A 75 -26.41 7.17 14.49
C ALA A 75 -27.37 7.65 15.59
N ARG A 76 -27.50 8.97 15.80
CA ARG A 76 -28.43 9.55 16.77
C ARG A 76 -29.87 9.15 16.48
N TYR A 77 -30.30 9.30 15.23
CA TYR A 77 -31.64 8.91 14.82
C TYR A 77 -31.88 7.40 14.96
N ALA A 78 -30.87 6.56 14.73
CA ALA A 78 -30.96 5.12 14.94
C ALA A 78 -31.00 4.71 16.42
N CYS A 79 -30.46 5.52 17.33
CA CYS A 79 -30.65 5.35 18.77
C CYS A 79 -32.10 5.59 19.18
N GLU A 80 -32.73 6.63 18.62
CA GLU A 80 -34.10 7.03 18.94
C GLU A 80 -35.18 6.17 18.25
N HIS A 81 -35.01 5.86 16.94
CA HIS A 81 -36.07 5.28 16.10
C HIS A 81 -35.77 3.86 15.60
N GLY A 82 -34.60 3.31 15.95
CA GLY A 82 -34.14 1.99 15.52
C GLY A 82 -33.47 1.98 14.12
N ASN A 83 -32.71 0.92 13.86
CA ASN A 83 -31.82 0.84 12.69
C ASN A 83 -32.56 0.81 11.34
N THR A 84 -33.66 0.06 11.27
CA THR A 84 -34.44 -0.12 10.03
C THR A 84 -35.14 1.18 9.61
N SER A 85 -35.72 1.89 10.58
CA SER A 85 -36.36 3.19 10.36
C SER A 85 -35.34 4.24 9.94
N ALA A 86 -34.18 4.25 10.58
CA ALA A 86 -33.06 5.12 10.20
C ALA A 86 -32.57 4.83 8.78
N ALA A 87 -32.36 3.56 8.43
CA ALA A 87 -31.94 3.17 7.08
C ALA A 87 -32.92 3.69 6.02
N LYS A 88 -34.24 3.52 6.22
CA LYS A 88 -35.27 4.02 5.30
C LYS A 88 -35.30 5.55 5.21
N HIS A 89 -35.30 6.23 6.36
CA HIS A 89 -35.36 7.70 6.43
C HIS A 89 -34.18 8.35 5.69
N PHE A 90 -32.96 7.90 5.99
CA PHE A 90 -31.76 8.46 5.38
C PHE A 90 -31.52 7.98 3.95
N SER A 91 -32.04 6.81 3.56
CA SER A 91 -32.00 6.40 2.16
C SER A 91 -32.84 7.33 1.28
N LYS A 92 -34.01 7.75 1.78
CA LYS A 92 -34.86 8.73 1.10
C LYS A 92 -34.24 10.13 1.10
N LEU A 93 -33.62 10.53 2.21
CA LEU A 93 -33.04 11.88 2.36
C LEU A 93 -31.78 12.09 1.52
N LEU A 94 -30.92 11.06 1.39
CA LEU A 94 -29.62 11.16 0.71
C LEU A 94 -29.64 10.63 -0.73
N ASP A 95 -30.82 10.20 -1.21
CA ASP A 95 -31.01 9.53 -2.51
C ASP A 95 -30.00 8.40 -2.77
N LYS A 96 -29.62 7.69 -1.69
CA LYS A 96 -28.62 6.63 -1.69
C LYS A 96 -29.05 5.53 -0.74
N THR A 97 -29.06 4.29 -1.22
CA THR A 97 -29.47 3.15 -0.40
C THR A 97 -28.47 2.89 0.73
N ILE A 98 -28.92 3.06 1.97
CA ILE A 98 -28.12 2.78 3.16
C ILE A 98 -28.48 1.39 3.69
N ASN A 99 -27.52 0.48 3.68
CA ASN A 99 -27.71 -0.85 4.27
C ASN A 99 -27.88 -0.74 5.80
N GLU A 100 -28.81 -1.50 6.37
CA GLU A 100 -29.05 -1.57 7.83
C GLU A 100 -27.76 -1.87 8.60
N SER A 101 -26.91 -2.76 8.06
CA SER A 101 -25.62 -3.11 8.65
C SER A 101 -24.68 -1.90 8.82
N THR A 102 -24.78 -0.92 7.91
CA THR A 102 -24.00 0.32 7.97
C THR A 102 -24.52 1.22 9.10
N VAL A 103 -25.85 1.36 9.21
CA VAL A 103 -26.51 2.10 10.30
C VAL A 103 -26.16 1.49 11.65
N ARG A 104 -26.25 0.16 11.76
CA ARG A 104 -25.87 -0.59 12.97
C ARG A 104 -24.42 -0.31 13.37
N SER A 105 -23.50 -0.32 12.41
CA SER A 105 -22.10 0.01 12.67
C SER A 105 -21.89 1.46 13.13
N MET A 106 -22.60 2.42 12.55
CA MET A 106 -22.55 3.83 12.96
C MET A 106 -23.12 4.02 14.38
N LYS A 107 -24.28 3.40 14.67
CA LYS A 107 -24.89 3.39 16.00
C LYS A 107 -23.97 2.80 17.05
N LYS A 108 -23.34 1.66 16.77
CA LYS A 108 -22.38 1.03 17.68
C LYS A 108 -21.23 2.00 18.02
N GLN A 109 -20.63 2.62 17.01
CA GLN A 109 -19.55 3.58 17.24
C GLN A 109 -19.99 4.80 18.05
N TYR A 110 -21.21 5.30 17.80
CA TYR A 110 -21.78 6.41 18.57
C TYR A 110 -21.98 6.04 20.06
N ILE A 111 -22.48 4.83 20.34
CA ILE A 111 -22.62 4.34 21.72
C ILE A 111 -21.25 4.17 22.38
N ASP A 112 -20.26 3.60 21.66
CA ASP A 112 -18.91 3.43 22.17
C ASP A 112 -18.24 4.78 22.49
N GLU A 113 -18.52 5.84 21.72
CA GLU A 113 -18.04 7.20 21.99
C GLU A 113 -18.79 7.86 23.16
N LEU A 114 -20.10 7.66 23.26
CA LEU A 114 -20.91 8.16 24.38
C LEU A 114 -20.47 7.55 25.71
N ASN A 115 -20.14 6.25 25.72
CA ASN A 115 -19.60 5.57 26.90
C ASN A 115 -18.24 6.12 27.35
N LYS A 116 -17.45 6.68 26.42
CA LYS A 116 -16.16 7.33 26.75
C LYS A 116 -16.34 8.75 27.24
N THR A 117 -17.32 9.49 26.71
CA THR A 117 -17.55 10.90 27.01
C THR A 117 -19.05 11.18 27.18
N PRO A 118 -19.64 10.88 28.35
CA PRO A 118 -21.10 10.90 28.53
C PRO A 118 -21.74 12.30 28.44
N GLU A 119 -20.96 13.37 28.65
CA GLU A 119 -21.48 14.74 28.73
C GLU A 119 -21.44 15.51 27.39
N LYS A 120 -20.76 15.00 26.35
CA LYS A 120 -20.62 15.70 25.08
C LYS A 120 -21.64 15.23 24.05
N LYS A 121 -22.41 16.18 23.52
CA LYS A 121 -23.22 15.97 22.31
C LYS A 121 -22.28 15.69 21.14
N ILE A 122 -22.24 14.44 20.70
CA ILE A 122 -21.39 14.01 19.58
C ILE A 122 -21.98 14.56 18.28
N VAL A 123 -21.40 15.64 17.75
CA VAL A 123 -21.80 16.28 16.48
C VAL A 123 -21.12 15.60 15.29
N GLU A 124 -19.95 15.02 15.49
CA GLU A 124 -19.14 14.40 14.45
C GLU A 124 -18.69 12.99 14.84
N LEU A 125 -18.97 12.01 13.96
CA LEU A 125 -18.57 10.62 14.15
C LEU A 125 -17.52 10.24 13.11
N SER A 126 -16.24 10.35 13.50
CA SER A 126 -15.11 10.01 12.63
C SER A 126 -15.05 8.52 12.32
N ARG A 127 -14.48 8.14 11.17
CA ARG A 127 -14.25 6.72 10.87
C ARG A 127 -13.08 6.25 11.72
N SER A 128 -13.26 5.16 12.48
CA SER A 128 -12.14 4.53 13.16
C SER A 128 -11.02 4.23 12.15
N PRO A 129 -9.74 4.46 12.51
CA PRO A 129 -8.63 4.19 11.63
C PRO A 129 -8.66 2.71 11.22
N LYS A 130 -8.77 2.48 9.90
CA LYS A 130 -8.82 1.13 9.34
C LYS A 130 -7.39 0.63 9.15
N GLY A 131 -7.10 -0.55 9.66
CA GLY A 131 -5.82 -1.20 9.41
C GLY A 131 -5.55 -2.40 10.32
N ARG A 132 -4.57 -3.20 9.92
CA ARG A 132 -4.00 -4.23 10.80
C ARG A 132 -3.22 -3.53 11.92
N PRO A 133 -3.32 -3.98 13.18
CA PRO A 133 -2.50 -3.44 14.27
C PRO A 133 -1.00 -3.51 13.93
N LYS A 134 -0.22 -2.61 14.54
CA LYS A 134 1.23 -2.57 14.38
C LYS A 134 1.83 -3.91 14.85
N LEU A 135 2.74 -4.49 14.06
CA LEU A 135 3.35 -5.79 14.39
C LEU A 135 4.04 -5.78 15.75
N LEU A 136 4.73 -4.69 16.09
CA LEU A 136 5.52 -4.55 17.31
C LEU A 136 4.74 -3.99 18.51
N GLY A 137 3.46 -3.64 18.33
CA GLY A 137 2.64 -3.03 19.38
C GLY A 137 3.31 -1.78 20.00
N LYS A 138 3.58 -1.84 21.31
CA LYS A 138 4.20 -0.77 22.10
C LYS A 138 5.68 -0.51 21.76
N TYR A 139 6.41 -1.53 21.29
CA TYR A 139 7.83 -1.39 20.96
C TYR A 139 8.07 -0.68 19.63
N ASP A 140 7.01 -0.49 18.84
CA ASP A 140 7.08 0.22 17.56
C ASP A 140 7.58 1.66 17.76
N GLU A 141 7.14 2.34 18.83
CA GLU A 141 7.49 3.74 19.12
C GLU A 141 8.99 3.90 19.40
N GLU A 142 9.57 2.99 20.18
CA GLU A 142 10.99 3.00 20.49
C GLU A 142 11.86 2.79 19.26
N VAL A 143 11.42 1.90 18.36
CA VAL A 143 12.09 1.67 17.08
C VAL A 143 12.01 2.93 16.21
N VAL A 144 10.87 3.63 16.22
CA VAL A 144 10.73 4.92 15.52
C VAL A 144 11.72 5.94 16.06
N ASP A 145 11.80 6.10 17.38
CA ASP A 145 12.67 7.10 18.01
C ASP A 145 14.14 6.79 17.75
N TYR A 146 14.54 5.53 17.85
CA TYR A 146 15.89 5.11 17.53
C TYR A 146 16.24 5.40 16.06
N VAL A 147 15.36 5.06 15.13
CA VAL A 147 15.57 5.29 13.69
C VAL A 147 15.62 6.79 13.36
N LYS A 148 14.84 7.62 14.03
CA LYS A 148 14.93 9.09 13.90
C LYS A 148 16.27 9.63 14.39
N LYS A 149 16.76 9.16 15.54
CA LYS A 149 18.10 9.52 16.07
C LYS A 149 19.20 9.08 15.10
N LEU A 150 19.13 7.85 14.58
CA LEU A 150 20.07 7.33 13.59
C LEU A 150 20.03 8.13 12.29
N ARG A 151 18.87 8.69 11.92
CA ARG A 151 18.76 9.56 10.76
C ARG A 151 19.32 10.96 11.01
N ALA A 152 19.17 11.49 12.23
CA ALA A 152 19.70 12.79 12.62
C ALA A 152 21.23 12.83 12.59
N THR A 153 21.90 11.71 12.89
CA THR A 153 23.36 11.59 12.78
C THR A 153 23.87 11.43 11.35
N GLY A 154 22.97 11.43 10.36
CA GLY A 154 23.33 11.24 8.95
C GLY A 154 23.59 9.77 8.57
N ALA A 155 23.34 8.81 9.46
CA ALA A 155 23.58 7.40 9.17
C ALA A 155 22.58 6.84 8.14
N ILE A 156 23.01 5.79 7.46
CA ILE A 156 22.21 5.11 6.43
C ILE A 156 21.15 4.26 7.11
N VAL A 157 19.89 4.50 6.79
CA VAL A 157 18.76 3.66 7.24
C VAL A 157 18.33 2.78 6.06
N ASN A 158 18.73 1.51 6.09
CA ASN A 158 18.29 0.50 5.13
C ASN A 158 17.36 -0.54 5.82
N LYS A 159 16.77 -1.45 5.05
CA LYS A 159 15.87 -2.48 5.62
C LYS A 159 16.57 -3.42 6.59
N GLN A 160 17.82 -3.78 6.31
CA GLN A 160 18.58 -4.73 7.13
C GLN A 160 18.94 -4.11 8.48
N ILE A 161 19.39 -2.86 8.48
CA ILE A 161 19.65 -2.04 9.67
C ILE A 161 18.37 -1.92 10.47
N LEU A 162 17.23 -1.62 9.83
CA LEU A 162 15.97 -1.54 10.54
C LEU A 162 15.54 -2.87 11.19
N ILE A 163 15.71 -4.00 10.49
CA ILE A 163 15.46 -5.33 11.06
C ILE A 163 16.39 -5.56 12.25
N ALA A 164 17.70 -5.31 12.10
CA ALA A 164 18.69 -5.50 13.15
C ALA A 164 18.42 -4.60 14.38
N CYS A 165 18.03 -3.34 14.18
CA CYS A 165 17.66 -2.44 15.27
C CYS A 165 16.43 -2.94 16.01
N ALA A 166 15.38 -3.35 15.27
CA ALA A 166 14.16 -3.85 15.88
C ALA A 166 14.36 -5.21 16.58
N THR A 167 15.18 -6.11 16.01
CA THR A 167 15.57 -7.36 16.69
C THR A 167 16.34 -7.06 17.96
N GLY A 168 17.32 -6.16 17.94
CA GLY A 168 18.10 -5.82 19.14
C GLY A 168 17.25 -5.20 20.26
N ILE A 169 16.32 -4.30 19.90
CA ILE A 169 15.38 -3.71 20.87
C ILE A 169 14.47 -4.80 21.47
N LEU A 170 13.93 -5.68 20.64
CA LEU A 170 13.08 -6.78 21.09
C LEU A 170 13.85 -7.81 21.91
N GLU A 171 15.08 -8.13 21.56
CA GLU A 171 15.91 -9.07 22.29
C GLU A 171 16.18 -8.59 23.72
N HIS A 172 16.45 -7.30 23.88
CA HIS A 172 16.65 -6.69 25.20
C HIS A 172 15.35 -6.60 26.02
N LYS A 173 14.22 -6.22 25.41
CA LYS A 173 12.97 -5.97 26.16
C LYS A 173 12.07 -7.18 26.30
N CYS A 174 11.99 -8.03 25.29
CA CYS A 174 11.05 -9.14 25.18
C CYS A 174 11.59 -10.24 24.24
N ARG A 175 12.60 -10.97 24.72
CA ARG A 175 13.25 -12.04 23.96
C ARG A 175 12.26 -13.07 23.41
N SER A 176 11.27 -13.50 24.20
CA SER A 176 10.25 -14.52 23.85
C SER A 176 9.29 -14.13 22.73
N MET A 177 9.32 -12.87 22.28
CA MET A 177 8.41 -12.39 21.23
C MET A 177 8.95 -12.68 19.82
N LEU A 178 10.27 -12.82 19.68
CA LEU A 178 10.96 -13.13 18.43
C LEU A 178 10.82 -14.62 18.09
N GLN A 179 10.63 -14.93 16.81
CA GLN A 179 10.52 -16.30 16.32
C GLN A 179 11.73 -17.17 16.70
N GLU A 180 12.94 -16.60 16.70
CA GLU A 180 14.19 -17.29 17.10
C GLU A 180 14.17 -17.78 18.56
N ASN A 181 13.33 -17.20 19.41
CA ASN A 181 13.19 -17.57 20.82
C ASN A 181 11.81 -18.19 21.12
N GLY A 182 11.15 -18.77 20.11
CA GLY A 182 9.84 -19.41 20.25
C GLY A 182 8.63 -18.47 20.17
N GLY A 183 8.84 -17.23 19.75
CA GLY A 183 7.78 -16.24 19.55
C GLY A 183 7.07 -16.32 18.21
N HIS A 184 6.11 -15.42 18.00
CA HIS A 184 5.30 -15.34 16.78
C HIS A 184 5.72 -14.20 15.83
N ILE A 185 6.65 -13.34 16.24
CA ILE A 185 7.07 -12.18 15.43
C ILE A 185 8.28 -12.56 14.57
N ALA A 186 8.07 -12.51 13.25
CA ALA A 186 9.10 -12.62 12.23
C ALA A 186 9.31 -11.26 11.53
N LEU A 187 10.49 -10.66 11.70
CA LEU A 187 10.82 -9.36 11.11
C LEU A 187 11.36 -9.52 9.69
N HIS A 188 10.45 -9.61 8.73
CA HIS A 188 10.80 -9.76 7.31
C HIS A 188 11.03 -8.42 6.58
N ARG A 189 11.64 -8.48 5.39
CA ARG A 189 11.88 -7.30 4.53
C ARG A 189 10.61 -6.51 4.21
N SER A 190 9.46 -7.17 4.11
CA SER A 190 8.15 -6.54 3.86
C SER A 190 7.65 -5.72 5.04
N TRP A 191 7.88 -6.20 6.27
CA TRP A 191 7.62 -5.43 7.49
C TRP A 191 8.47 -4.15 7.50
N ALA A 192 9.77 -4.26 7.22
CA ALA A 192 10.69 -3.12 7.19
C ALA A 192 10.26 -2.05 6.16
N GLU A 193 9.76 -2.45 4.99
CA GLU A 193 9.20 -1.52 4.00
C GLU A 193 7.94 -0.81 4.49
N SER A 194 7.02 -1.58 5.08
CA SER A 194 5.79 -1.01 5.64
C SER A 194 6.10 -0.03 6.77
N PHE A 195 7.08 -0.35 7.62
CA PHE A 195 7.55 0.49 8.71
C PHE A 195 8.13 1.80 8.19
N LEU A 196 9.09 1.76 7.25
CA LEU A 196 9.71 2.95 6.66
C LEU A 196 8.66 3.86 6.00
N ARG A 197 7.71 3.27 5.26
CA ARG A 197 6.62 4.03 4.64
C ARG A 197 5.74 4.72 5.69
N ARG A 198 5.45 4.07 6.81
CA ARG A 198 4.62 4.63 7.88
C ARG A 198 5.29 5.81 8.58
N ILE A 199 6.60 5.80 8.73
CA ILE A 199 7.35 6.92 9.31
C ILE A 199 7.74 8.00 8.29
N GLY A 200 7.35 7.85 7.02
CA GLY A 200 7.68 8.80 5.95
C GLY A 200 9.15 8.76 5.50
N PHE A 201 9.88 7.68 5.79
CA PHE A 201 11.30 7.58 5.45
C PHE A 201 11.50 6.86 4.12
N VAL A 202 12.34 7.45 3.27
CA VAL A 202 12.77 6.85 2.00
C VAL A 202 14.15 6.22 2.18
N LYS A 203 14.33 5.04 1.55
CA LYS A 203 15.61 4.34 1.46
C LYS A 203 16.63 5.28 0.80
N ARG A 204 17.76 5.54 1.47
CA ARG A 204 18.89 6.25 0.84
C ARG A 204 19.99 5.26 0.56
N LYS A 205 20.55 5.30 -0.66
CA LYS A 205 21.87 4.70 -0.90
C LYS A 205 22.88 5.57 -0.16
N GLY A 206 23.84 4.94 0.53
CA GLY A 206 24.94 5.68 1.12
C GLY A 206 25.63 6.51 0.04
N THR A 207 25.61 7.83 0.19
CA THR A 207 26.45 8.68 -0.64
C THR A 207 27.88 8.45 -0.17
N LYS A 208 28.78 8.01 -1.05
CA LYS A 208 30.22 7.83 -0.75
C LYS A 208 30.92 9.12 -0.30
N ALA A 209 30.21 10.24 -0.29
CA ALA A 209 30.69 11.51 0.20
C ALA A 209 29.66 12.10 1.17
N ALA A 210 29.72 11.71 2.43
CA ALA A 210 29.92 12.79 3.39
C ALA A 210 31.34 13.26 3.12
N ARG A 211 31.53 14.21 2.19
CA ARG A 211 32.76 15.01 2.19
C ARG A 211 32.84 15.50 3.63
N LYS A 212 33.84 15.04 4.39
CA LYS A 212 34.04 15.52 5.75
C LYS A 212 34.17 17.03 5.63
N VAL A 213 33.10 17.71 5.97
CA VAL A 213 33.07 19.16 6.02
C VAL A 213 34.08 19.50 7.12
N PRO A 214 35.11 20.31 6.83
CA PRO A 214 36.05 20.74 7.86
C PRO A 214 35.29 21.34 9.04
N ALA A 215 35.77 21.17 10.27
CA ALA A 215 35.10 21.70 11.46
C ALA A 215 34.89 23.23 11.38
N ASN A 216 35.76 23.92 10.65
CA ASN A 216 35.77 25.35 10.38
C ASN A 216 35.11 25.72 9.04
N PHE A 217 34.27 24.87 8.44
CA PHE A 217 33.67 25.17 7.13
C PHE A 217 32.83 26.43 7.13
N ASP A 218 32.08 26.70 8.20
CA ASP A 218 31.26 27.91 8.28
C ASP A 218 32.13 29.17 8.33
N GLU A 219 33.25 29.11 9.05
CA GLU A 219 34.25 30.20 9.09
C GLU A 219 34.86 30.41 7.69
N LEU A 220 35.34 29.34 7.04
CA LEU A 220 35.91 29.39 5.70
C LEU A 220 34.91 29.89 4.65
N ARG A 221 33.64 29.53 4.78
CA ARG A 221 32.57 29.99 3.89
C ARG A 221 32.33 31.49 4.07
N VAL A 222 32.26 31.97 5.30
CA VAL A 222 32.07 33.39 5.60
C VAL A 222 33.26 34.21 5.11
N GLU A 223 34.49 33.74 5.38
CA GLU A 223 35.72 34.38 4.90
C GLU A 223 35.77 34.46 3.37
N PHE A 224 35.45 33.36 2.69
CA PHE A 224 35.42 33.32 1.23
C PHE A 224 34.38 34.30 0.66
N LEU A 225 33.15 34.30 1.19
CA LEU A 225 32.09 35.21 0.73
C LEU A 225 32.45 36.69 1.00
N ALA A 226 33.08 36.97 2.15
CA ALA A 226 33.58 38.30 2.47
C ALA A 226 34.67 38.75 1.51
N SER A 227 35.61 37.86 1.16
CA SER A 227 36.65 38.11 0.16
C SER A 227 36.08 38.43 -1.22
N VAL A 228 35.11 37.64 -1.69
CA VAL A 228 34.42 37.88 -2.97
C VAL A 228 33.67 39.22 -2.94
N SER A 229 32.93 39.51 -1.86
CA SER A 229 32.18 40.76 -1.71
C SER A 229 33.10 41.98 -1.70
N LYS A 230 34.27 41.86 -1.04
CA LYS A 230 35.29 42.90 -1.01
C LYS A 230 35.80 43.20 -2.42
N ILE A 231 36.18 42.19 -3.19
CA ILE A 231 36.67 42.35 -4.57
C ILE A 231 35.61 43.04 -5.46
N ILE A 232 34.34 42.68 -5.32
CA ILE A 232 33.23 43.30 -6.07
C ILE A 232 33.14 44.80 -5.75
N SER A 233 33.20 45.15 -4.46
CA SER A 233 33.12 46.54 -4.01
C SER A 233 34.34 47.38 -4.41
N GLU A 234 35.56 46.84 -4.27
CA GLU A 234 36.80 47.55 -4.60
C GLU A 234 36.91 47.85 -6.10
N ASN A 235 36.40 46.97 -6.95
CA ASN A 235 36.46 47.11 -8.40
C ASN A 235 35.17 47.69 -9.01
N ASN A 236 34.19 48.10 -8.18
CA ASN A 236 32.88 48.60 -8.62
C ASN A 236 32.22 47.70 -9.68
N ILE A 237 32.29 46.38 -9.49
CA ILE A 237 31.73 45.41 -10.45
C ILE A 237 30.21 45.40 -10.31
N PRO A 238 29.45 45.74 -11.37
CA PRO A 238 27.99 45.62 -11.35
C PRO A 238 27.55 44.18 -11.08
N GLU A 239 26.46 44.02 -10.32
CA GLU A 239 25.91 42.70 -9.98
C GLU A 239 25.56 41.86 -11.23
N GLU A 240 25.18 42.53 -12.32
CA GLU A 240 24.88 41.92 -13.62
C GLU A 240 26.06 41.16 -14.26
N LEU A 241 27.30 41.49 -13.87
CA LEU A 241 28.51 40.84 -14.38
C LEU A 241 29.00 39.68 -13.51
N VAL A 242 28.34 39.41 -12.37
CA VAL A 242 28.68 38.30 -11.48
C VAL A 242 27.98 37.03 -11.97
N MET A 243 28.72 36.19 -12.71
CA MET A 243 28.20 34.96 -13.29
C MET A 243 28.68 33.72 -12.53
N ASN A 244 27.78 32.75 -12.34
CA ASN A 244 28.14 31.43 -11.84
C ASN A 244 28.70 30.57 -12.99
N PHE A 245 29.84 29.93 -12.77
CA PHE A 245 30.45 29.02 -13.73
C PHE A 245 30.78 27.69 -13.05
N ASP A 246 30.13 26.61 -13.49
CA ASP A 246 30.39 25.26 -13.01
C ASP A 246 30.45 24.25 -14.15
N GLN A 247 31.14 23.13 -13.90
CA GLN A 247 31.21 22.02 -14.84
C GLN A 247 30.15 20.99 -14.49
N THR A 248 29.22 20.75 -15.41
CA THR A 248 28.27 19.64 -15.30
C THR A 248 28.64 18.53 -16.28
N ASN A 249 28.79 17.29 -15.80
CA ASN A 249 28.97 16.14 -16.69
C ASN A 249 27.68 15.87 -17.46
N ILE A 250 27.72 15.98 -18.77
CA ILE A 250 26.61 15.58 -19.66
C ILE A 250 26.78 14.09 -19.98
N SER A 251 25.78 13.28 -19.63
CA SER A 251 25.74 11.88 -20.05
C SER A 251 25.29 11.80 -21.51
N ILE A 252 26.19 11.40 -22.41
CA ILE A 252 25.84 11.13 -23.81
C ILE A 252 25.00 9.84 -23.85
N ILE A 253 23.69 9.98 -24.03
CA ILE A 253 22.79 8.83 -24.25
C ILE A 253 22.73 8.59 -25.77
N HIS A 254 23.25 7.44 -26.22
CA HIS A 254 23.08 7.02 -27.61
C HIS A 254 21.63 6.60 -27.82
N VAL A 255 20.86 7.42 -28.54
CA VAL A 255 19.53 7.05 -29.02
C VAL A 255 19.72 6.27 -30.32
N ARG A 256 19.51 4.94 -30.29
CA ARG A 256 19.31 4.17 -31.52
C ARG A 256 17.95 4.54 -32.09
N ASN A 257 17.95 5.39 -33.12
CA ASN A 257 16.78 5.63 -33.94
C ASN A 257 16.45 4.34 -34.71
N ASN A 258 15.47 3.58 -34.24
CA ASN A 258 14.76 2.61 -35.07
C ASN A 258 13.84 3.41 -36.02
N HIS A 259 14.39 3.92 -37.13
CA HIS A 259 13.56 4.44 -38.22
C HIS A 259 12.82 3.26 -38.86
N GLN A 260 11.52 3.18 -38.59
CA GLN A 260 10.57 2.67 -39.58
C GLN A 260 10.66 3.60 -40.79
N LEU A 261 10.93 3.00 -41.96
CA LEU A 261 10.72 3.64 -43.25
C LEU A 261 9.25 4.05 -43.33
N VAL A 262 9.01 5.36 -43.46
CA VAL A 262 7.73 5.88 -43.93
C VAL A 262 8.05 6.56 -45.26
N ASP A 263 7.74 5.86 -46.35
CA ASP A 263 7.74 6.42 -47.69
C ASP A 263 6.68 7.52 -47.76
N TYR A 264 7.11 8.76 -48.04
CA TYR A 264 6.24 9.85 -48.43
C TYR A 264 6.31 10.01 -49.95
N THR A 265 5.62 9.15 -50.68
CA THR A 265 5.21 9.44 -52.05
C THR A 265 3.77 9.92 -52.03
N SER A 266 3.59 11.25 -51.95
CA SER A 266 2.50 12.04 -52.54
C SER A 266 2.46 13.41 -51.84
N ILE A 267 3.03 14.40 -52.50
CA ILE A 267 2.59 15.78 -52.34
C ILE A 267 2.10 16.18 -53.72
N ASP A 268 0.79 16.33 -53.83
CA ASP A 268 0.07 16.88 -54.97
C ASP A 268 0.53 18.32 -55.24
N VAL A 269 0.89 18.60 -56.50
CA VAL A 269 0.73 19.89 -57.17
C VAL A 269 0.15 19.62 -58.56
#